data_AF-J9E297-F1
#
_entry.id   AF-J9E297-F1
#
_cell.length_a   1.000
_cell.length_b   1.000
_cell.length_c   1.000
_cell.angle_alpha   90.00
_cell.angle_beta   90.00
_cell.angle_gamma   90.00
#
_symmetry.space_group_name_H-M   'P 1'
#
loop_
_entity.id
_entity.type
_entity.pdbx_description
1 polymer ?
#
loop_
_entity_poly.entity_id
_entity_poly.type
_entity_poly.pdbx_seq_one_letter_code
_entity_poly.pdbx_strand_id
1 'polypeptide(L)'
;MRIAELQTEDFHLDRPLYFACREDREKFCKTVQSGQGKVLECLLTHRTDPMMEPECSKLLAERANMMGQNYRLSHPLLSGCALELKEFSCSPSALFSGSPNFHLSWVLLCLENAAHANPNKVTNKCQHEMVSHRKMMMSEFRLSPEVVLTCGRVSYEVFPFLLL
;
A
#
# COMPACT_ATOMS: atom_id res chain seq x y z
N MET A 1 -14.37 -10.03 1.61
CA MET A 1 -13.87 -11.19 0.83
C MET A 1 -12.44 -11.48 1.25
N ARG A 2 -12.13 -12.72 1.67
CA ARG A 2 -10.82 -13.15 2.21
C ARG A 2 -9.76 -13.45 1.13
N ILE A 3 -10.15 -13.50 -0.15
CA ILE A 3 -9.28 -13.88 -1.27
C ILE A 3 -8.19 -12.83 -1.50
N ALA A 4 -8.53 -11.53 -1.44
CA ALA A 4 -7.57 -10.45 -1.67
C ALA A 4 -6.45 -10.41 -0.61
N GLU A 5 -6.73 -10.87 0.62
CA GLU A 5 -5.73 -10.94 1.70
C GLU A 5 -4.74 -12.10 1.49
N LEU A 6 -5.15 -13.19 0.84
CA LEU A 6 -4.24 -14.29 0.50
C LEU A 6 -3.32 -13.94 -0.67
N GLN A 7 -3.79 -13.12 -1.60
CA GLN A 7 -3.02 -12.68 -2.77
C GLN A 7 -1.84 -11.77 -2.41
N THR A 8 -1.87 -11.13 -1.24
CA THR A 8 -0.84 -10.17 -0.82
C THR A 8 0.36 -10.86 -0.16
N GLU A 9 0.25 -12.15 0.16
CA GLU A 9 1.36 -12.95 0.71
C GLU A 9 2.35 -13.37 -0.37
N ASP A 10 1.86 -13.72 -1.57
CA ASP A 10 2.70 -14.11 -2.70
C ASP A 10 2.12 -13.59 -4.01
N PHE A 11 2.92 -12.81 -4.75
CA PHE A 11 2.52 -12.24 -6.03
C PHE A 11 2.16 -13.31 -7.08
N HIS A 12 2.65 -14.55 -6.95
CA HIS A 12 2.24 -15.67 -7.82
C HIS A 12 0.74 -16.01 -7.69
N LEU A 13 0.12 -15.69 -6.55
CA LEU A 13 -1.31 -15.91 -6.29
C LEU A 13 -2.18 -14.80 -6.90
N ASP A 14 -1.55 -13.68 -7.27
CA ASP A 14 -2.16 -12.57 -7.98
C ASP A 14 -1.89 -12.71 -9.48
N ARG A 15 -2.70 -13.53 -10.15
CA ARG A 15 -2.50 -13.88 -11.57
C ARG A 15 -2.35 -12.66 -12.49
N PRO A 16 -3.20 -11.61 -12.43
CA PRO A 16 -3.00 -10.39 -13.23
C PRO A 16 -1.63 -9.75 -13.00
N LEU A 17 -1.25 -9.55 -11.73
CA LEU A 17 0.01 -8.92 -11.38
C LEU A 17 1.21 -9.77 -11.79
N TYR A 18 1.15 -11.09 -11.58
CA TYR A 18 2.19 -12.02 -11.98
C TYR A 18 2.49 -11.90 -13.48
N PHE A 19 1.47 -11.92 -14.34
CA PHE A 19 1.68 -11.84 -15.78
C PHE A 19 2.26 -10.50 -16.22
N ALA A 20 1.81 -9.40 -15.61
CA ALA A 20 2.33 -8.08 -15.93
C ALA A 20 3.78 -7.87 -15.45
N CYS A 21 4.13 -8.40 -14.27
CA CYS A 21 5.37 -8.06 -13.57
C CYS A 21 6.45 -9.14 -13.61
N ARG A 22 6.24 -10.29 -14.25
CA ARG A 22 7.21 -11.40 -14.24
C ARG A 22 8.58 -11.02 -14.79
N GLU A 23 8.65 -10.17 -15.81
CA GLU A 23 9.92 -9.74 -16.41
C GLU A 23 10.61 -8.71 -15.52
N ASP A 24 9.85 -7.76 -14.95
CA ASP A 24 10.36 -6.79 -14.00
C ASP A 24 10.84 -7.43 -12.70
N ARG A 25 10.20 -8.53 -12.27
CA ARG A 25 10.65 -9.33 -11.14
C ARG A 25 12.04 -9.94 -11.39
N GLU A 26 12.32 -10.43 -12.59
CA GLU A 26 13.67 -10.92 -12.97
C GLU A 26 14.68 -9.78 -13.13
N LYS A 27 14.23 -8.60 -13.54
CA LYS A 27 15.07 -7.41 -13.77
C LYS A 27 15.52 -6.76 -12.46
N PHE A 28 14.57 -6.51 -11.55
CA PHE A 28 14.81 -5.73 -10.32
C PHE A 28 14.93 -6.60 -9.08
N CYS A 29 14.15 -7.68 -9.00
CA CYS A 29 13.89 -8.43 -7.75
C CYS A 29 14.37 -9.89 -7.81
N LYS A 30 15.34 -10.20 -8.66
CA LYS A 30 15.80 -11.57 -8.94
C LYS A 30 16.20 -12.37 -7.70
N THR A 31 16.86 -11.71 -6.75
CA THR A 31 17.37 -12.33 -5.52
C THR A 31 16.34 -12.33 -4.38
N VAL A 32 15.19 -11.69 -4.58
CA VAL A 32 14.12 -11.59 -3.58
C VAL A 32 13.34 -12.90 -3.55
N GLN A 33 13.32 -13.53 -2.38
CA GLN A 33 12.53 -14.73 -2.15
C GLN A 33 11.03 -14.39 -2.17
N SER A 34 10.25 -15.24 -2.83
CA SER A 34 8.79 -15.15 -2.84
C SER A 34 8.18 -15.46 -1.47
N GLY A 35 6.95 -14.99 -1.27
CA GLY A 35 6.24 -15.07 0.00
C GLY A 35 6.43 -13.83 0.88
N GLN A 36 5.56 -13.72 1.89
CA GLN A 36 5.53 -12.61 2.85
C GLN A 36 5.41 -11.21 2.21
N GLY A 37 4.95 -11.12 0.97
CA GLY A 37 4.81 -9.86 0.22
C GLY A 37 6.13 -9.20 -0.22
N LYS A 38 7.29 -9.83 0.00
CA LYS A 38 8.61 -9.23 -0.27
C LYS A 38 8.84 -8.86 -1.73
N VAL A 39 8.37 -9.71 -2.65
CA VAL A 39 8.50 -9.44 -4.09
C VAL A 39 7.64 -8.23 -4.48
N LEU A 40 6.42 -8.13 -3.94
CA LEU A 40 5.55 -6.99 -4.20
C LEU A 40 6.17 -5.69 -3.66
N GLU A 41 6.71 -5.72 -2.45
CA GLU A 41 7.45 -4.58 -1.88
C GLU A 41 8.61 -4.14 -2.78
N CYS A 42 9.45 -5.08 -3.22
CA CYS A 42 10.53 -4.79 -4.15
C CYS A 42 10.05 -4.21 -5.49
N LEU A 43 8.98 -4.75 -6.07
CA LEU A 43 8.43 -4.21 -7.31
C LEU A 43 7.89 -2.78 -7.13
N LEU A 44 7.27 -2.50 -5.98
CA LEU A 44 6.77 -1.15 -5.64
C LEU A 44 7.89 -0.12 -5.53
N THR A 45 9.08 -0.47 -5.02
CA THR A 45 10.21 0.47 -4.94
C THR A 45 10.78 0.85 -6.30
N HIS A 46 10.56 0.01 -7.32
CA HIS A 46 10.99 0.24 -8.70
C HIS A 46 9.86 0.69 -9.64
N ARG A 47 8.64 0.92 -9.14
CA ARG A 47 7.44 1.18 -9.96
C ARG A 47 7.60 2.36 -10.93
N THR A 48 8.33 3.39 -10.53
CA THR A 48 8.58 4.60 -11.33
C THR A 48 9.90 4.55 -12.10
N ASP A 49 10.59 3.41 -12.09
CA ASP A 49 11.81 3.21 -12.86
C ASP A 49 11.48 3.25 -14.37
N PRO A 50 12.24 3.97 -15.20
CA PRO A 50 12.00 4.03 -16.65
C PRO A 50 12.05 2.67 -17.35
N MET A 51 12.71 1.67 -16.75
CA MET A 51 12.79 0.32 -17.28
C MET A 51 11.65 -0.59 -16.80
N MET A 52 10.73 -0.11 -15.96
CA MET A 52 9.55 -0.87 -15.51
C MET A 52 8.52 -0.97 -16.63
N GLU A 53 7.94 -2.15 -16.86
CA GLU A 53 6.89 -2.28 -17.86
C GLU A 53 5.65 -1.44 -17.48
N PRO A 54 5.03 -0.70 -18.44
CA PRO A 54 3.90 0.17 -18.14
C PRO A 54 2.72 -0.54 -17.48
N GLU A 55 2.43 -1.77 -17.91
CA GLU A 55 1.33 -2.56 -17.35
C GLU A 55 1.65 -3.02 -15.91
N CYS A 56 2.90 -3.42 -15.63
CA CYS A 56 3.31 -3.74 -14.27
C CYS A 56 3.22 -2.50 -13.37
N SER A 57 3.76 -1.36 -13.83
CA SER A 57 3.70 -0.08 -13.08
C SER A 57 2.28 0.34 -12.74
N LYS A 58 1.35 0.17 -13.69
CA LYS A 58 -0.08 0.46 -13.51
C LYS A 58 -0.72 -0.47 -12.47
N LEU A 59 -0.56 -1.79 -12.59
CA LEU A 59 -1.15 -2.73 -11.63
C LEU A 59 -0.56 -2.57 -10.22
N LEU A 60 0.73 -2.27 -10.10
CA LEU A 60 1.36 -1.94 -8.82
C LEU A 60 0.72 -0.69 -8.18
N ALA A 61 0.43 0.35 -8.97
CA ALA A 61 -0.26 1.54 -8.47
C ALA A 61 -1.70 1.23 -8.01
N GLU A 62 -2.43 0.38 -8.75
CA GLU A 62 -3.76 -0.09 -8.34
C GLU A 62 -3.71 -0.88 -7.03
N ARG A 63 -2.69 -1.73 -6.85
CA ARG A 63 -2.45 -2.48 -5.61
C ARG A 63 -2.13 -1.56 -4.44
N ALA A 64 -1.26 -0.58 -4.65
CA ALA A 64 -0.96 0.42 -3.63
C ALA A 64 -2.22 1.22 -3.24
N ASN A 65 -3.04 1.62 -4.21
CA ASN A 65 -4.34 2.29 -3.96
C ASN A 65 -5.27 1.44 -3.08
N MET A 66 -5.42 0.15 -3.40
CA MET A 66 -6.22 -0.77 -2.59
C MET A 66 -5.68 -0.91 -1.15
N MET A 67 -4.35 -0.93 -0.96
CA MET A 67 -3.76 -0.91 0.39
C MET A 67 -4.12 0.36 1.15
N GLY A 68 -4.12 1.53 0.50
CA GLY A 68 -4.60 2.78 1.06
C GLY A 68 -6.02 2.66 1.62
N GLN A 69 -6.94 2.08 0.82
CA GLN A 69 -8.35 1.89 1.19
C GLN A 69 -8.54 0.80 2.23
N ASN A 70 -7.67 -0.19 2.29
CA ASN A 70 -7.76 -1.29 3.22
C ASN A 70 -6.35 -1.76 3.59
N TYR A 71 -5.86 -1.26 4.73
CA TYR A 71 -4.53 -1.59 5.23
C TYR A 71 -4.32 -3.10 5.43
N ARG A 72 -5.40 -3.89 5.57
CA ARG A 72 -5.32 -5.35 5.69
C ARG A 72 -4.75 -6.03 4.45
N LEU A 73 -4.74 -5.33 3.32
CA LEU A 73 -4.10 -5.79 2.09
C LEU A 73 -2.58 -5.58 2.12
N SER A 74 -2.03 -4.86 3.09
CA SER A 74 -0.60 -4.85 3.32
C SER A 74 -0.20 -6.00 4.26
N HIS A 75 0.05 -7.17 3.69
CA HIS A 75 0.56 -8.30 4.48
C HIS A 75 1.93 -8.00 5.13
N PRO A 76 2.91 -7.37 4.45
CA PRO A 76 4.18 -7.00 5.09
C PRO A 76 3.98 -6.13 6.35
N LEU A 77 3.13 -5.10 6.30
CA LEU A 77 2.82 -4.25 7.45
C LEU A 77 2.16 -5.04 8.58
N LEU A 78 1.14 -5.85 8.26
CA LEU A 78 0.43 -6.66 9.26
C LEU A 78 1.37 -7.66 9.94
N SER A 79 2.23 -8.31 9.16
CA SER A 79 3.19 -9.31 9.66
C SER A 79 4.36 -8.66 10.41
N GLY A 80 4.79 -7.48 9.99
CA GLY A 80 5.90 -6.75 10.60
C GLY A 80 5.52 -6.04 11.89
N CYS A 81 4.29 -5.54 11.98
CA CYS A 81 3.77 -4.77 13.12
C CYS A 81 2.72 -5.53 13.95
N ALA A 82 2.63 -6.86 13.85
CA ALA A 82 1.57 -7.64 14.48
C ALA A 82 1.46 -7.40 16.01
N LEU A 83 2.61 -7.25 16.69
CA LEU A 83 2.66 -7.02 18.13
C LEU A 83 2.20 -5.59 18.46
N GLU A 84 2.71 -4.60 17.73
CA GLU A 84 2.47 -3.17 17.93
C GLU A 84 1.03 -2.78 17.58
N LEU A 85 0.48 -3.33 16.50
CA LEU A 85 -0.93 -3.14 16.13
C LEU A 85 -1.86 -3.56 17.27
N LYS A 86 -1.52 -4.67 17.96
CA LYS A 86 -2.28 -5.16 19.11
C LYS A 86 -1.98 -4.37 20.38
N GLU A 87 -0.71 -4.13 20.69
CA GLU A 87 -0.27 -3.44 21.92
C GLU A 87 -0.78 -2.00 21.98
N PHE A 88 -0.73 -1.27 20.86
CA PHE A 88 -1.19 0.12 20.78
C PHE A 88 -2.64 0.24 20.28
N SER A 89 -3.31 -0.88 20.02
CA SER A 89 -4.70 -0.92 19.53
C SER A 89 -4.91 -0.04 18.28
N CYS A 90 -3.98 -0.12 17.33
CA CYS A 90 -4.08 0.62 16.09
C CYS A 90 -5.10 -0.03 15.14
N SER A 91 -6.35 0.43 15.21
CA SER A 91 -7.42 0.07 14.29
C SER A 91 -8.11 1.33 13.73
N PRO A 92 -8.31 1.45 12.41
CA PRO A 92 -9.01 2.59 11.82
C PRO A 92 -10.38 2.82 12.46
N SER A 93 -10.64 4.04 12.89
CA SER A 93 -11.94 4.42 13.45
C SER A 93 -12.98 4.62 12.34
N ALA A 94 -14.21 4.15 12.60
CA ALA A 94 -15.35 4.37 11.71
C ALA A 94 -15.68 5.87 11.52
N LEU A 95 -15.21 6.75 12.40
CA LEU A 95 -15.38 8.21 12.30
C LEU A 95 -14.78 8.81 11.01
N PHE A 96 -13.81 8.15 10.37
CA PHE A 96 -13.14 8.64 9.18
C PHE A 96 -13.47 7.85 7.91
N SER A 97 -14.53 7.03 7.93
CA SER A 97 -14.92 6.16 6.82
C SER A 97 -15.31 6.89 5.52
N GLY A 98 -15.53 8.21 5.58
CA GLY A 98 -15.89 9.03 4.43
C GLY A 98 -14.69 9.46 3.55
N SER A 99 -13.45 9.30 4.03
CA SER A 99 -12.25 9.71 3.29
C SER A 99 -11.66 8.52 2.51
N PRO A 100 -11.39 8.64 1.20
CA PRO A 100 -10.69 7.60 0.46
C PRO A 100 -9.27 7.41 1.00
N ASN A 101 -8.75 6.19 0.91
CA ASN A 101 -7.37 5.85 1.28
C ASN A 101 -6.98 6.15 2.74
N PHE A 102 -7.96 6.27 3.64
CA PHE A 102 -7.71 6.67 5.04
C PHE A 102 -7.19 5.53 5.93
N HIS A 103 -7.52 4.27 5.62
CA HIS A 103 -7.22 3.14 6.50
C HIS A 103 -5.73 2.99 6.75
N LEU A 104 -4.92 2.94 5.69
CA LEU A 104 -3.46 2.79 5.83
C LEU A 104 -2.83 4.02 6.47
N SER A 105 -3.22 5.23 6.04
CA SER A 105 -2.75 6.49 6.61
C SER A 105 -3.00 6.58 8.12
N TRP A 106 -4.19 6.20 8.58
CA TRP A 106 -4.55 6.20 9.99
C TRP A 106 -3.69 5.21 10.80
N VAL A 107 -3.50 3.99 10.26
CA VAL A 107 -2.69 2.96 10.94
C VAL A 107 -1.23 3.38 11.04
N LEU A 108 -0.65 3.94 9.97
CA LEU A 108 0.71 4.46 9.99
C LEU A 108 0.86 5.59 11.00
N LEU A 109 -0.07 6.56 11.02
CA LEU A 109 -0.05 7.66 11.98
C LEU A 109 -0.15 7.15 13.44
N CYS A 110 -0.99 6.15 13.69
CA CYS A 110 -1.09 5.52 15.01
C CYS A 110 0.24 4.89 15.44
N LEU A 111 0.87 4.11 14.56
CA LEU A 111 2.15 3.45 14.82
C LEU A 111 3.29 4.47 14.99
N GLU A 112 3.33 5.53 14.18
CA GLU A 112 4.32 6.61 14.30
C GLU A 112 4.19 7.33 15.65
N ASN A 113 2.98 7.69 16.06
CA ASN A 113 2.74 8.30 17.37
C ASN A 113 3.15 7.37 18.53
N ALA A 114 2.87 6.06 18.41
CA ALA A 114 3.28 5.07 19.39
C ALA A 114 4.81 4.95 19.46
N ALA A 115 5.51 4.96 18.32
CA ALA A 115 6.96 4.93 18.24
C ALA A 115 7.60 6.19 18.87
N HIS A 116 7.01 7.36 18.64
CA HIS A 116 7.47 8.61 19.25
C HIS A 116 7.26 8.64 20.76
N ALA A 117 6.12 8.15 21.25
CA ALA A 117 5.83 8.09 22.68
C ALA A 117 6.63 6.99 23.41
N ASN A 118 6.95 5.89 22.72
CA ASN A 118 7.58 4.70 23.29
C ASN A 118 8.71 4.15 22.39
N PRO A 119 9.89 4.81 22.33
CA PRO A 119 10.95 4.45 21.39
C PRO A 119 11.45 2.99 21.48
N ASN A 120 11.36 2.39 22.67
CA ASN A 120 11.86 1.03 22.93
C ASN A 120 10.79 -0.08 22.74
N LYS A 121 9.55 0.28 22.39
CA LYS A 121 8.43 -0.66 22.28
C LYS A 121 8.06 -1.05 20.85
N VAL A 122 8.75 -0.48 19.86
CA VAL A 122 8.52 -0.80 18.44
C VAL A 122 9.69 -1.63 17.94
N THR A 123 9.40 -2.79 17.37
CA THR A 123 10.40 -3.69 16.82
C THR A 123 11.05 -3.10 15.56
N ASN A 124 12.30 -3.47 15.29
CA ASN A 124 13.00 -3.08 14.05
C ASN A 124 12.24 -3.53 12.79
N LYS A 125 11.53 -4.67 12.87
CA LYS A 125 10.70 -5.17 11.78
C LYS A 125 9.53 -4.21 11.52
N CYS A 126 8.79 -3.81 12.55
CA CYS A 126 7.71 -2.86 12.38
C CYS A 126 8.20 -1.48 11.90
N GLN A 127 9.32 -0.97 12.43
CA GLN A 127 9.91 0.28 11.97
C GLN A 127 10.24 0.24 10.47
N HIS A 128 10.80 -0.87 9.99
CA HIS A 128 11.08 -1.06 8.56
C HIS A 128 9.80 -0.97 7.72
N GLU A 129 8.75 -1.70 8.11
CA GLU A 129 7.47 -1.66 7.41
C GLU A 129 6.85 -0.26 7.41
N MET A 130 6.87 0.44 8.55
CA MET A 130 6.34 1.81 8.65
C MET A 130 7.03 2.73 7.64
N VAL A 131 8.36 2.67 7.55
CA VAL A 131 9.14 3.49 6.62
C VAL A 131 8.87 3.08 5.16
N SER A 132 8.79 1.78 4.87
CA SER A 132 8.50 1.27 3.54
C SER A 132 7.13 1.74 3.04
N HIS A 133 6.10 1.63 3.88
CA HIS A 133 4.75 2.06 3.56
C HIS A 133 4.63 3.57 3.44
N ARG A 134 5.34 4.34 4.27
CA ARG A 134 5.41 5.80 4.13
C ARG A 134 5.99 6.21 2.77
N LYS A 135 7.08 5.56 2.33
CA LYS A 135 7.67 5.82 1.00
C LYS A 135 6.69 5.49 -0.12
N MET A 136 6.02 4.34 -0.05
CA MET A 136 4.98 3.95 -1.01
C MET A 136 3.84 4.99 -1.06
N MET A 137 3.35 5.45 0.09
CA MET A 137 2.30 6.48 0.15
C MET A 137 2.76 7.80 -0.46
N MET A 138 4.04 8.17 -0.30
CA MET A 138 4.60 9.39 -0.86
C MET A 138 4.88 9.31 -2.37
N SER A 139 5.15 8.12 -2.92
CA SER A 139 5.33 7.94 -4.36
C SER A 139 4.01 7.97 -5.13
N GLU A 140 2.88 7.74 -4.45
CA GLU A 140 1.54 7.77 -5.03
C GLU A 140 0.78 9.03 -4.59
N PHE A 141 0.72 10.07 -5.42
CA PHE A 141 -0.09 11.27 -5.11
C PHE A 141 -1.56 10.95 -4.84
N ARG A 142 -2.08 9.88 -5.45
CA ARG A 142 -3.46 9.38 -5.23
C ARG A 142 -3.64 8.67 -3.89
N LEU A 143 -2.58 8.42 -3.12
CA LEU A 143 -2.67 7.82 -1.79
C LEU A 143 -2.78 8.85 -0.66
N SER A 144 -2.47 10.13 -0.90
CA SER A 144 -2.78 11.19 0.06
C SER A 144 -4.29 11.45 0.09
N PRO A 145 -4.94 11.29 1.26
CA PRO A 145 -6.36 11.59 1.40
C PRO A 145 -6.69 13.02 1.00
N GLU A 146 -5.84 13.99 1.34
CA GLU A 146 -6.01 15.41 1.02
C GLU A 146 -6.00 15.63 -0.50
N VAL A 147 -5.01 15.06 -1.20
CA VAL A 147 -4.91 15.17 -2.66
C VAL A 147 -6.11 14.51 -3.34
N VAL A 148 -6.58 13.37 -2.86
CA VAL A 148 -7.78 12.74 -3.45
C VAL A 148 -9.04 13.55 -3.17
N LEU A 149 -9.20 14.11 -1.97
CA LEU A 149 -10.36 14.92 -1.61
C LEU A 149 -10.40 16.24 -2.38
N THR A 150 -9.25 16.87 -2.63
CA THR A 150 -9.15 18.16 -3.33
C THR A 150 -9.05 18.00 -4.85
N CYS A 151 -8.31 17.02 -5.35
CA CYS A 151 -8.00 16.86 -6.78
C CYS A 151 -8.56 15.58 -7.41
N GLY A 152 -9.00 14.59 -6.63
CA GLY A 152 -9.51 13.30 -7.12
C GLY A 152 -11.00 13.28 -7.50
N ARG A 153 -11.75 14.37 -7.28
CA ARG A 153 -13.19 14.48 -7.60
C ARG A 153 -13.50 14.71 -9.09
N VAL A 154 -12.50 14.82 -9.96
CA VAL A 154 -12.70 15.18 -11.38
C VAL A 154 -13.10 13.97 -12.26
N SER A 155 -14.03 13.13 -11.82
CA SER A 155 -14.54 12.03 -12.67
C SER A 155 -16.06 11.85 -12.65
N TYR A 156 -16.81 12.62 -11.86
CA TYR A 156 -18.28 12.50 -11.85
C TYR A 156 -19.04 13.85 -11.92
N GLU A 157 -18.36 14.99 -11.81
CA GLU A 157 -19.03 16.31 -11.86
C GLU A 157 -18.73 17.13 -13.13
N VAL A 158 -17.87 16.65 -14.04
CA VAL A 158 -17.54 17.36 -15.30
C VAL A 158 -18.34 16.82 -16.51
N PHE A 159 -19.12 15.75 -16.33
CA PHE A 159 -19.94 15.14 -17.39
C PHE A 159 -21.45 15.49 -17.42
N PRO A 160 -21.94 16.68 -17.00
CA PRO A 160 -23.26 17.15 -17.46
C PRO A 160 -23.20 18.15 -18.62
N PHE A 161 -22.05 18.75 -18.96
CA PHE A 161 -21.99 19.93 -19.86
C PHE A 161 -21.36 19.71 -21.24
N LEU A 162 -21.05 18.48 -21.64
CA LEU A 162 -20.48 18.16 -22.96
C LEU A 162 -21.37 17.25 -23.83
N LEU A 163 -22.68 17.20 -23.54
CA LEU A 163 -23.71 16.52 -24.35
C LEU A 163 -24.89 17.44 -24.69
N LEU A 164 -24.60 18.69 -25.09
CA LEU A 164 -25.50 19.54 -25.88
C LEU A 164 -24.70 20.29 -26.94
#